data_AF-A0A0S7X105-F1
#
_entry.id   AF-A0A0S7X105-F1
#
_cell.length_a   1.000
_cell.length_b   1.000
_cell.length_c   1.000
_cell.angle_alpha   90.00
_cell.angle_beta   90.00
_cell.angle_gamma   90.00
#
_symmetry.space_group_name_H-M   'P 1'
#
loop_
_entity.id
_entity.type
_entity.pdbx_description
1 polymer ?
#
loop_
_entity_poly.entity_id
_entity_poly.type
_entity_poly.pdbx_seq_one_letter_code
_entity_poly.pdbx_strand_id
1 'polypeptide(L)'
;MNENKLKNLIKRQPEYIALIRQALELGEKYKKFSSGWLLMKSLLYNLPKNFKLLEDSGILKKEDKFSSSRKIYYSVPNQKDVKKIVGENPVLKTEKQEKITSSKDFFKRWTNTTQCMDCVEGMKKLPENSIDLMVTSPPYDGIRDYSGFTYNLHKTGRPNKKLRKNPYFF
;
A
#
# COMPACT_ATOMS: atom_id res chain seq x y z
N MET A 1 10.27 9.09 -24.38
CA MET A 1 10.75 8.18 -23.32
C MET A 1 12.00 7.46 -23.82
N ASN A 2 13.03 7.26 -23.00
CA ASN A 2 14.25 6.55 -23.45
C ASN A 2 14.17 5.08 -23.00
N GLU A 3 13.70 4.21 -23.88
CA GLU A 3 13.47 2.79 -23.58
C GLU A 3 14.73 2.09 -23.03
N ASN A 4 15.91 2.43 -23.57
CA ASN A 4 17.19 1.86 -23.13
C ASN A 4 17.53 2.27 -21.70
N LYS A 5 17.25 3.52 -21.31
CA LYS A 5 17.43 3.97 -19.92
C LYS A 5 16.49 3.24 -18.96
N LEU A 6 15.23 3.03 -19.35
CA LEU A 6 14.26 2.30 -18.54
C LEU A 6 14.65 0.82 -18.37
N LYS A 7 15.04 0.14 -19.46
CA LYS A 7 15.53 -1.24 -19.41
C LYS A 7 16.76 -1.38 -18.51
N ASN A 8 17.72 -0.45 -18.62
CA ASN A 8 18.91 -0.43 -17.78
C ASN A 8 18.59 -0.14 -16.31
N LEU A 9 17.65 0.77 -16.04
CA LEU A 9 17.18 1.06 -14.68
C LEU A 9 16.58 -0.17 -14.03
N ILE A 10 15.64 -0.84 -14.71
CA ILE A 10 14.99 -2.04 -14.19
C ILE A 10 16.01 -3.17 -13.96
N LYS A 11 17.00 -3.31 -14.85
CA LYS A 11 18.07 -4.30 -14.69
C LYS A 11 18.96 -4.03 -13.46
N ARG A 12 19.21 -2.75 -13.14
CA ARG A 12 20.03 -2.36 -11.99
C ARG A 12 19.27 -2.41 -10.66
N GLN A 13 17.97 -2.09 -10.70
CA GLN A 13 17.13 -1.88 -9.53
C GLN A 13 15.73 -2.46 -9.77
N PRO A 14 15.56 -3.78 -9.60
CA PRO A 14 14.27 -4.45 -9.83
C PRO A 14 13.17 -3.98 -8.87
N GLU A 15 13.52 -3.48 -7.68
CA GLU A 15 12.55 -2.97 -6.70
C GLU A 15 11.73 -1.77 -7.20
N TYR A 16 12.21 -1.08 -8.23
CA TYR A 16 11.52 0.07 -8.83
C TYR A 16 10.31 -0.36 -9.66
N ILE A 17 10.22 -1.62 -10.06
CA ILE A 17 9.08 -2.17 -10.82
C ILE A 17 7.77 -1.95 -10.08
N ALA A 18 7.72 -2.24 -8.78
CA ALA A 18 6.52 -2.07 -7.96
C ALA A 18 6.08 -0.61 -7.89
N LEU A 19 7.03 0.33 -7.83
CA LEU A 19 6.78 1.76 -7.86
C LEU A 19 6.23 2.20 -9.22
N ILE A 20 6.83 1.74 -10.31
CA ILE A 20 6.42 2.07 -11.68
C ILE A 20 4.99 1.58 -11.95
N ARG A 21 4.62 0.39 -11.47
CA ARG A 21 3.25 -0.13 -11.58
C ARG A 21 2.23 0.74 -10.85
N GLN A 22 2.53 1.15 -9.61
CA GLN A 22 1.63 2.03 -8.86
C GLN A 22 1.52 3.41 -9.51
N ALA A 23 2.61 3.94 -10.05
CA ALA A 23 2.59 5.18 -10.81
C ALA A 23 1.72 5.07 -12.08
N LEU A 24 1.75 3.93 -12.78
CA LEU A 24 0.89 3.65 -13.93
C LEU A 24 -0.60 3.60 -13.52
N GLU A 25 -0.92 2.86 -12.46
CA GLU A 25 -2.29 2.75 -11.95
C GLU A 25 -2.87 4.11 -11.54
N LEU A 26 -2.07 4.92 -10.82
CA LEU A 26 -2.46 6.28 -10.44
C LEU A 26 -2.55 7.21 -11.66
N GLY A 27 -1.66 7.03 -12.64
CA GLY A 27 -1.69 7.75 -13.91
C GLY A 27 -2.95 7.46 -14.72
N GLU A 28 -3.46 6.24 -14.69
CA GLU A 28 -4.75 5.87 -15.32
C GLU A 28 -5.93 6.44 -14.54
N LYS A 29 -5.92 6.28 -13.22
CA LYS A 29 -7.05 6.64 -12.36
C LYS A 29 -7.23 8.14 -12.19
N TYR A 30 -6.13 8.86 -11.95
CA TYR A 30 -6.17 10.27 -11.52
C TYR A 30 -5.54 11.23 -12.53
N LYS A 31 -4.91 10.73 -13.60
CA LYS A 31 -4.10 11.47 -14.59
C LYS A 31 -2.83 12.13 -14.00
N LYS A 32 -2.88 12.59 -12.76
CA LYS A 32 -1.80 13.24 -12.00
C LYS A 32 -1.82 12.78 -10.54
N PHE A 33 -0.66 12.76 -9.90
CA PHE A 33 -0.55 12.47 -8.45
C PHE A 33 0.48 13.37 -7.78
N SER A 34 0.37 13.48 -6.45
CA SER A 34 1.13 14.45 -5.67
C SER A 34 2.57 13.99 -5.38
N SER A 35 3.47 14.96 -5.25
CA SER A 35 4.84 14.77 -4.75
C SER A 35 4.91 14.15 -3.35
N GLY A 36 3.88 14.35 -2.51
CA GLY A 36 3.80 13.72 -1.18
C GLY A 36 3.69 12.20 -1.24
N TRP A 37 2.93 11.67 -2.21
CA TRP A 37 2.87 10.22 -2.44
C TRP A 37 4.25 9.66 -2.81
N LEU A 38 4.95 10.35 -3.70
CA LEU A 38 6.32 10.02 -4.09
C LEU A 38 7.25 10.01 -2.87
N LEU A 39 7.27 11.08 -2.07
CA LEU A 39 8.10 11.18 -0.85
C LEU A 39 7.86 10.00 0.11
N MET A 40 6.61 9.63 0.34
CA MET A 40 6.27 8.46 1.16
C MET A 40 6.85 7.16 0.59
N LYS A 41 6.82 6.99 -0.74
CA LYS A 41 7.42 5.82 -1.40
C LYS A 41 8.95 5.86 -1.41
N SER A 42 9.57 7.04 -1.47
CA SER A 42 11.02 7.19 -1.29
C SER A 42 11.46 6.68 0.08
N LEU A 43 10.72 6.98 1.14
CA LEU A 43 11.01 6.42 2.46
C LEU A 43 10.84 4.90 2.48
N LEU A 44 9.81 4.37 1.82
CA LEU A 44 9.51 2.94 1.79
C LEU A 44 10.57 2.12 1.04
N TYR A 45 11.05 2.63 -0.09
CA TYR A 45 12.01 1.94 -0.98
C TYR A 45 13.43 2.50 -0.87
N ASN A 46 13.71 3.31 0.16
CA ASN A 46 15.00 3.96 0.41
C ASN A 46 15.55 4.74 -0.81
N LEU A 47 14.67 5.43 -1.53
CA LEU A 47 15.00 6.18 -2.73
C LEU A 47 15.56 7.56 -2.37
N PRO A 48 16.40 8.15 -3.23
CA PRO A 48 16.79 9.55 -3.06
C PRO A 48 15.54 10.45 -3.02
N LYS A 49 15.58 11.47 -2.15
CA LYS A 49 14.47 12.44 -1.94
C LYS A 49 14.04 13.15 -3.24
N ASN A 50 14.93 13.19 -4.23
CA ASN A 50 14.68 13.73 -5.55
C ASN A 50 14.53 12.56 -6.53
N PHE A 51 13.34 12.38 -7.10
CA PHE A 51 12.99 11.32 -8.06
C PHE A 51 13.56 11.55 -9.46
N LYS A 52 14.71 12.23 -9.53
CA LYS A 52 15.38 12.62 -10.75
C LYS A 52 15.63 11.43 -11.68
N LEU A 53 15.91 10.26 -11.12
CA LEU A 53 16.08 9.01 -11.87
C LEU A 53 14.80 8.60 -12.65
N LEU A 54 13.62 8.79 -12.08
CA LEU A 54 12.32 8.50 -12.72
C LEU A 54 11.96 9.55 -13.77
N GLU A 55 12.34 10.80 -13.54
CA GLU A 55 12.23 11.88 -14.51
C GLU A 55 13.18 11.64 -15.70
N ASP A 56 14.45 11.31 -15.44
CA ASP A 56 15.52 11.08 -16.43
C ASP A 56 15.28 9.86 -17.31
N SER A 57 14.61 8.83 -16.77
CA SER A 57 14.15 7.66 -17.53
C SER A 57 12.88 7.95 -18.35
N GLY A 58 12.20 9.06 -18.08
CA GLY A 58 10.96 9.46 -18.73
C GLY A 58 9.73 8.71 -18.24
N ILE A 59 9.80 8.08 -17.06
CA ILE A 59 8.63 7.44 -16.41
C ILE A 59 7.71 8.51 -15.86
N LEU A 60 8.27 9.54 -15.23
CA LEU A 60 7.52 10.63 -14.62
C LEU A 60 7.85 11.94 -15.32
N LYS A 61 6.82 12.76 -15.53
CA LYS A 61 6.96 14.15 -15.93
C LYS A 61 6.47 15.03 -14.79
N LYS A 62 7.33 15.92 -14.33
CA LYS A 62 6.96 16.97 -13.39
C LYS A 62 6.11 18.00 -14.11
N GLU A 63 4.97 18.35 -13.54
CA GLU A 63 4.14 19.43 -14.06
C GLU A 63 4.36 20.74 -13.30
N ASP A 64 4.17 21.85 -14.00
CA ASP A 64 4.49 23.19 -13.49
C ASP A 64 3.62 23.63 -12.31
N LYS A 65 4.18 24.56 -11.52
CA LYS A 65 3.61 25.09 -10.28
C LYS A 65 2.28 25.82 -10.55
N PHE A 66 1.18 25.38 -9.96
CA PHE A 66 -0.07 26.16 -9.98
C PHE A 66 -0.01 27.31 -8.95
N SER A 67 -0.42 28.50 -9.42
CA SER A 67 -0.21 29.86 -8.88
C SER A 67 -0.76 30.20 -7.48
N SER A 68 -1.09 29.24 -6.60
CA SER A 68 -1.52 29.61 -5.22
C SER A 68 -1.07 28.65 -4.12
N SER A 69 -0.48 27.52 -4.47
CA SER A 69 -0.06 26.50 -3.51
C SER A 69 1.22 25.85 -4.03
N ARG A 70 2.31 25.84 -3.24
CA ARG A 70 3.62 25.24 -3.59
C ARG A 70 3.59 23.71 -3.75
N LYS A 71 2.51 23.13 -4.28
CA LYS A 71 2.34 21.69 -4.46
C LYS A 71 2.90 21.29 -5.82
N ILE A 72 3.75 20.26 -5.82
CA ILE A 72 4.32 19.66 -7.03
C ILE A 72 3.52 18.42 -7.39
N TYR A 73 3.17 18.29 -8.67
CA TYR A 73 2.44 17.15 -9.23
C TYR A 73 3.25 16.47 -10.33
N TYR A 74 2.93 15.19 -10.52
CA TYR A 74 3.58 14.31 -11.49
C TYR A 74 2.54 13.59 -12.34
N SER A 75 2.86 13.40 -13.62
CA SER A 75 2.09 12.60 -14.57
C SER A 75 2.99 11.56 -15.25
N VAL A 76 2.39 10.46 -15.74
CA VAL A 76 3.09 9.42 -16.51
C VAL A 76 2.81 9.66 -17.99
N PRO A 77 3.76 10.22 -18.78
CA PRO A 77 3.50 10.70 -20.13
C PRO A 77 3.29 9.58 -21.17
N ASN A 78 3.98 8.45 -21.04
CA ASN A 78 4.00 7.37 -22.05
C ASN A 78 3.53 6.02 -21.47
N GLN A 79 2.30 5.97 -20.94
CA GLN A 79 1.79 4.78 -20.23
C GLN A 79 1.86 3.48 -21.05
N LYS A 80 1.59 3.53 -22.36
CA LYS A 80 1.59 2.34 -23.24
C LYS A 80 2.99 1.71 -23.37
N ASP A 81 4.00 2.55 -23.57
CA ASP A 81 5.38 2.10 -23.77
C ASP A 81 5.97 1.54 -22.46
N VAL A 82 5.70 2.21 -21.33
CA VAL A 82 6.12 1.72 -20.01
C VAL A 82 5.46 0.37 -19.72
N LYS A 83 4.16 0.20 -19.99
CA LYS A 83 3.46 -1.07 -19.83
C LYS A 83 4.08 -2.19 -20.66
N LYS A 84 4.46 -1.90 -21.91
CA LYS A 84 5.11 -2.87 -22.80
C LYS A 84 6.47 -3.31 -22.25
N ILE A 85 7.31 -2.37 -21.84
CA ILE A 85 8.65 -2.66 -21.30
C ILE A 85 8.60 -3.39 -19.96
N VAL A 86 7.65 -3.01 -19.09
CA VAL A 86 7.39 -3.74 -17.84
C VAL A 86 6.84 -5.14 -18.16
N GLY A 87 5.95 -5.31 -19.15
CA GLY A 87 5.45 -6.63 -19.54
C GLY A 87 6.50 -7.56 -20.18
N GLU A 88 7.51 -7.00 -20.86
CA GLU A 88 8.54 -7.76 -21.59
C GLU A 88 9.67 -8.31 -20.70
N ASN A 89 9.85 -7.80 -19.47
CA ASN A 89 10.98 -8.19 -18.63
C ASN A 89 10.83 -9.63 -18.09
N PRO A 90 11.82 -10.53 -18.28
CA PRO A 90 11.73 -11.92 -17.82
C PRO A 90 11.61 -12.07 -16.29
N VAL A 91 12.10 -11.11 -15.49
CA VAL A 91 11.83 -11.06 -14.04
C VAL A 91 10.31 -10.98 -13.77
N LEU A 92 9.56 -10.38 -14.69
CA LEU A 92 8.12 -10.11 -14.58
C LEU A 92 7.23 -11.19 -15.20
N LYS A 93 7.76 -12.04 -16.08
CA LYS A 93 7.03 -13.24 -16.55
C LYS A 93 6.91 -14.29 -15.43
N THR A 94 7.88 -14.32 -14.53
CA THR A 94 7.90 -15.21 -13.35
C THR A 94 7.05 -14.68 -12.20
N GLU A 95 6.73 -13.38 -12.16
CA GLU A 95 5.76 -12.79 -11.24
C GLU A 95 4.30 -13.09 -11.64
N LYS A 96 3.96 -14.35 -11.91
CA LYS A 96 2.62 -14.84 -11.58
C LYS A 96 2.54 -14.86 -10.05
N GLN A 97 2.04 -13.78 -9.47
CA GLN A 97 1.75 -13.67 -8.03
C GLN A 97 2.91 -14.10 -7.12
N GLU A 98 4.00 -13.34 -7.08
CA GLU A 98 4.64 -13.19 -5.77
C GLU A 98 3.71 -12.29 -4.94
N LYS A 99 2.73 -12.94 -4.30
CA LYS A 99 2.06 -12.42 -3.11
C LYS A 99 3.14 -11.76 -2.25
N ILE A 100 2.83 -10.60 -1.70
CA ILE A 100 3.51 -10.05 -0.52
C ILE A 100 3.47 -11.16 0.55
N THR A 101 4.50 -12.01 0.59
CA THR A 101 4.52 -13.23 1.40
C THR A 101 5.76 -13.22 2.27
N SER A 102 5.92 -12.15 3.02
CA SER A 102 6.57 -12.27 4.31
C SER A 102 5.58 -11.72 5.31
N SER A 103 4.94 -12.61 6.06
CA SER A 103 4.15 -12.25 7.24
C SER A 103 4.91 -11.28 8.16
N LYS A 104 6.25 -11.35 8.16
CA LYS A 104 7.12 -10.43 8.89
C LYS A 104 6.98 -8.97 8.45
N ASP A 105 6.82 -8.68 7.16
CA ASP A 105 6.66 -7.31 6.67
C ASP A 105 5.28 -6.74 7.01
N PHE A 106 4.26 -7.60 7.03
CA PHE A 106 2.93 -7.22 7.51
C PHE A 106 2.97 -6.82 8.99
N PHE A 107 3.53 -7.68 9.86
CA PHE A 107 3.60 -7.37 11.29
C PHE A 107 4.45 -6.14 11.58
N LYS A 108 5.58 -5.95 10.88
CA LYS A 108 6.42 -4.75 11.03
C LYS A 108 5.63 -3.44 10.86
N ARG A 109 4.60 -3.43 10.00
CA ARG A 109 3.75 -2.26 9.75
C ARG A 109 2.64 -2.07 10.79
N TRP A 110 2.20 -3.15 11.44
CA TRP A 110 1.04 -3.15 12.34
C TRP A 110 1.41 -3.19 13.83
N THR A 111 2.60 -3.69 14.18
CA THR A 111 3.09 -3.72 15.57
C THR A 111 3.29 -2.29 16.10
N ASN A 112 2.88 -2.05 17.34
CA ASN A 112 2.97 -0.75 18.03
C ASN A 112 2.28 0.40 17.29
N THR A 113 1.16 0.10 16.62
CA THR A 113 0.34 1.11 15.93
C THR A 113 -1.12 1.00 16.32
N THR A 114 -1.85 2.11 16.23
CA THR A 114 -3.30 2.16 16.41
C THR A 114 -3.99 2.23 15.06
N GLN A 115 -4.91 1.29 14.79
CA GLN A 115 -5.68 1.26 13.56
C GLN A 115 -7.07 1.84 13.81
N CYS A 116 -7.36 3.02 13.23
CA CYS A 116 -8.68 3.64 13.30
C CYS A 116 -9.57 3.12 12.17
N MET A 117 -10.33 2.05 12.43
CA MET A 117 -11.22 1.42 11.46
C MET A 117 -12.29 0.55 12.15
N ASP A 118 -13.24 0.04 11.38
CA ASP A 118 -14.12 -1.02 11.84
C ASP A 118 -13.31 -2.26 12.28
N CYS A 119 -13.58 -2.73 13.49
CA CYS A 119 -12.82 -3.82 14.10
C CYS A 119 -12.96 -5.15 13.35
N VAL A 120 -14.13 -5.43 12.74
CA VAL A 120 -14.37 -6.67 12.00
C VAL A 120 -13.60 -6.66 10.69
N GLU A 121 -13.58 -5.52 9.99
CA GLU A 121 -12.75 -5.35 8.80
C GLU A 121 -11.25 -5.38 9.10
N GLY A 122 -10.83 -4.79 10.22
CA GLY A 122 -9.44 -4.83 10.67
C GLY A 122 -8.98 -6.25 10.97
N MET A 123 -9.78 -7.03 11.69
CA MET A 123 -9.48 -8.42 12.01
C MET A 123 -9.35 -9.31 10.76
N LYS A 124 -10.13 -9.08 9.71
CA LYS A 124 -10.04 -9.82 8.44
C LYS A 124 -8.70 -9.63 7.71
N LYS A 125 -7.98 -8.53 7.99
CA LYS A 125 -6.68 -8.22 7.38
C LYS A 125 -5.51 -8.90 8.10
N LEU A 126 -5.71 -9.36 9.33
CA LEU A 126 -4.69 -10.06 10.11
C LEU A 126 -4.52 -11.50 9.58
N PRO A 127 -3.29 -12.02 9.53
CA PRO A 127 -3.06 -13.43 9.20
C PRO A 127 -3.78 -14.37 10.17
N GLU A 128 -4.16 -15.55 9.69
CA GLU A 128 -4.71 -16.60 10.55
C GLU A 128 -3.70 -16.99 11.63
N ASN A 129 -4.19 -17.32 12.83
CA ASN A 129 -3.38 -17.73 13.99
C ASN A 129 -2.21 -16.78 14.29
N SER A 130 -2.43 -15.46 14.20
CA SER A 130 -1.39 -14.47 14.48
C SER A 130 -1.48 -13.78 15.84
N ILE A 131 -2.61 -13.92 16.54
CA ILE A 131 -2.89 -13.23 17.80
C ILE A 131 -2.74 -14.22 18.94
N ASP A 132 -1.84 -13.91 19.88
CA ASP A 132 -1.63 -14.71 21.09
C ASP A 132 -2.62 -14.31 22.21
N LEU A 133 -2.89 -13.00 22.36
CA LEU A 133 -3.82 -12.45 23.35
C LEU A 133 -4.71 -11.37 22.72
N MET A 134 -5.99 -11.37 23.07
CA MET A 134 -6.96 -10.34 22.71
C MET A 134 -7.50 -9.71 23.99
N VAL A 135 -7.36 -8.40 24.13
CA VAL A 135 -7.99 -7.60 25.18
C VAL A 135 -9.02 -6.72 24.51
N THR A 136 -10.28 -6.84 24.91
CA THR A 136 -11.38 -6.09 24.30
C THR A 136 -12.36 -5.63 25.39
N SER A 137 -12.87 -4.42 25.22
CA SER A 137 -13.94 -3.83 26.03
C SER A 137 -15.05 -3.36 25.08
N PRO A 138 -15.77 -4.30 24.42
CA PRO A 138 -16.78 -3.92 23.45
C PRO A 138 -17.87 -3.08 24.13
N PRO A 139 -18.58 -2.21 23.39
CA PRO A 139 -19.70 -1.47 23.94
C PRO A 139 -20.78 -2.48 24.36
N TYR A 140 -21.08 -2.55 25.65
CA TYR A 140 -22.06 -3.48 26.19
C TYR A 140 -23.48 -2.98 25.87
N ASP A 141 -24.28 -3.82 25.21
CA ASP A 141 -25.66 -3.50 24.85
C ASP A 141 -26.48 -3.28 26.13
N GLY A 142 -27.18 -2.15 26.20
CA GLY A 142 -28.17 -1.85 27.25
C GLY A 142 -27.63 -1.37 28.60
N ILE A 143 -26.31 -1.31 28.81
CA ILE A 143 -25.72 -0.82 30.08
C ILE A 143 -25.28 0.65 29.98
N ARG A 144 -24.97 1.14 28.77
CA ARG A 144 -24.60 2.53 28.49
C ARG A 144 -25.35 3.06 27.29
N ASP A 145 -25.86 4.27 27.41
CA ASP A 145 -26.50 4.98 26.30
C ASP A 145 -25.43 5.69 25.46
N TYR A 146 -25.25 5.25 24.22
CA TYR A 146 -24.22 5.76 23.30
C TYR A 146 -24.83 6.72 22.25
N SER A 147 -25.76 7.58 22.67
CA SER A 147 -26.27 8.73 21.90
C SER A 147 -26.56 8.43 20.42
N GLY A 148 -27.28 7.35 20.14
CA GLY A 148 -27.69 6.96 18.78
C GLY A 148 -26.76 6.03 18.02
N PHE A 149 -25.70 5.51 18.65
CA PHE A 149 -24.85 4.47 18.06
C PHE A 149 -25.41 3.07 18.32
N THR A 150 -25.86 2.39 17.26
CA THR A 150 -26.29 0.99 17.32
C THR A 150 -25.13 0.07 16.98
N TYR A 151 -24.71 -0.78 17.93
CA TYR A 151 -23.65 -1.76 17.73
C TYR A 151 -24.21 -3.18 17.70
N ASN A 152 -23.70 -4.04 16.82
CA ASN A 152 -24.11 -5.45 16.78
C ASN A 152 -23.06 -6.30 17.50
N LEU A 153 -23.26 -6.51 18.81
CA LEU A 153 -22.40 -7.35 19.64
C LEU A 153 -22.28 -8.79 19.12
N HIS A 154 -23.36 -9.36 18.57
CA HIS A 154 -23.34 -10.74 18.09
C HIS A 154 -22.43 -10.95 16.88
N LYS A 155 -22.31 -9.96 15.99
CA LYS A 155 -21.44 -10.01 14.82
C LYS A 155 -19.96 -9.86 15.19
N THR A 156 -19.67 -9.12 16.25
CA THR A 156 -18.30 -8.78 16.67
C THR A 156 -17.75 -9.72 17.74
N GLY A 157 -18.63 -10.21 18.62
CA GLY A 157 -18.34 -11.11 19.72
C GLY A 157 -18.24 -12.59 19.34
N ARG A 158 -18.51 -12.98 18.09
CA ARG A 158 -18.07 -14.28 17.56
C ARG A 158 -16.57 -14.17 17.32
N PRO A 159 -15.70 -14.68 18.22
CA PRO A 159 -14.28 -14.64 17.98
C PRO A 159 -14.05 -15.43 16.70
N ASN A 160 -13.42 -14.82 15.70
CA ASN A 160 -12.96 -15.58 14.55
C ASN A 160 -11.93 -16.58 15.08
N LYS A 161 -12.38 -17.81 15.37
CA LYS A 161 -11.54 -18.92 15.87
C LYS A 161 -10.30 -19.17 15.00
N LYS A 162 -10.33 -18.66 13.75
CA LYS A 162 -9.24 -18.68 12.77
C LYS A 162 -8.05 -17.76 13.08
N LEU A 163 -8.20 -16.73 13.93
CA LEU A 163 -7.14 -15.73 14.17
C LEU A 163 -6.32 -16.01 15.44
N ARG A 164 -6.81 -16.83 16.36
CA ARG A 164 -6.17 -17.14 17.64
C ARG A 164 -5.33 -18.39 17.52
N LYS A 165 -4.05 -18.33 17.94
CA LYS A 165 -3.20 -19.53 18.03
C LYS A 165 -3.68 -20.55 19.04
N ASN A 166 -4.34 -20.10 20.11
CA ASN A 166 -4.79 -20.98 21.18
C ASN A 166 -6.26 -20.72 21.55
N PRO A 167 -7.16 -21.68 21.31
CA PRO A 167 -8.60 -21.51 21.53
C PRO A 167 -9.03 -21.60 23.01
N TYR A 168 -8.12 -21.87 23.95
CA TYR A 168 -8.45 -22.24 25.34
C TYR A 168 -8.19 -21.17 26.42
N PHE A 169 -7.90 -19.92 26.07
CA PHE A 169 -7.74 -18.85 27.07
C PHE A 169 -9.01 -17.99 27.16
N PHE A 170 -9.77 -18.27 28.22
CA PHE A 170 -11.00 -17.67 28.78
C PHE A 170 -12.16 -17.37 27.82
#